data_AF-Q5L577-F1
#
_entry.id   AF-Q5L577-F1
#
_cell.length_a   1.000
_cell.length_b   1.000
_cell.length_c   1.000
_cell.angle_alpha   90.00
_cell.angle_beta   90.00
_cell.angle_gamma   90.00
#
_symmetry.space_group_name_H-M   'P 1'
#
loop_
_entity.id
_entity.type
_entity.pdbx_description
1 polymer ?
#
loop_
_entity_poly.entity_id
_entity_poly.type
_entity_poly.pdbx_seq_one_letter_code
_entity_poly.pdbx_strand_id
1 'polypeptide(L)'
;MSVFLNPSNSQPTPSDPPPLSCCQHITSYIKEVNYCSLFSTIFSKIISTEDLEHIESFLGYLAITLACLTSALISLVLYVLLIPVKFVVAAITLPYCGHTQETSLLPDPPKVLLPLTETQEAFVEEIKRSMLGNLTHAFEINISEDILSLAPIPSPFLTSLETASCERISCNYKKLIRLIHHLHCWDSGWETIMDYLTIELSEDPSHPDAETFPIMMHHLILALEDRTISKEKKRSALNEISSYANMCRPTWGETIFRSINHLYNTRNSGRDQILLWLQMFKEHLLTQQQLVAHEEEWHQINGLKHIYGKQLGLATHHLNQNLAGLTLRQTSLLPQNIEKYKALKHSFEQAYTASYSPLVSYLHNAFITSTPEIQAYIYNYLLDIVANTINLPETGAHIDVVLECFYNENYELKPEGIIYLLYIMDIIIPQST
;
A
#
# COMPACT_ATOMS: atom_id res chain seq x y z
N MET A 1 2.80 50.33 -34.93
CA MET A 1 1.67 49.43 -35.23
C MET A 1 1.93 48.13 -34.46
N SER A 2 1.72 47.99 -33.15
CA SER A 2 0.54 48.21 -32.30
C SER A 2 -0.72 47.48 -32.80
N VAL A 3 -0.90 46.25 -32.31
CA VAL A 3 -2.22 45.64 -32.12
C VAL A 3 -2.26 45.08 -30.70
N PHE A 4 -3.12 45.72 -29.90
CA PHE A 4 -3.56 45.31 -28.58
C PHE A 4 -4.33 43.99 -28.67
N LEU A 5 -4.13 43.08 -27.71
CA LEU A 5 -5.17 42.13 -27.32
C LEU A 5 -5.43 42.30 -25.81
N ASN A 6 -6.70 42.51 -25.56
CA ASN A 6 -7.33 42.95 -24.33
C ASN A 6 -7.35 41.79 -23.30
N PRO A 7 -7.01 42.01 -22.02
CA PRO A 7 -7.25 41.04 -20.97
C PRO A 7 -8.69 41.21 -20.48
N SER A 8 -9.56 40.27 -20.82
CA SER A 8 -10.94 40.27 -20.33
C SER A 8 -11.25 38.91 -19.71
N ASN A 9 -11.25 38.94 -18.39
CA ASN A 9 -11.91 38.05 -17.43
C ASN A 9 -12.90 37.03 -18.01
N SER A 10 -12.62 35.77 -17.77
CA SER A 10 -13.64 34.77 -17.45
C SER A 10 -13.08 33.84 -16.38
N GLN A 11 -13.27 34.22 -15.11
CA GLN A 11 -13.25 33.26 -14.01
C GLN A 11 -14.33 32.20 -14.29
N PRO A 12 -14.04 30.90 -14.15
CA PRO A 12 -15.11 29.91 -14.06
C PRO A 12 -15.79 30.11 -12.70
N THR A 13 -17.03 30.56 -12.73
CA THR A 13 -17.96 30.46 -11.61
C THR A 13 -18.02 29.01 -11.12
N PRO A 14 -17.99 28.74 -9.80
CA PRO A 14 -18.22 27.41 -9.29
C PRO A 14 -19.66 27.02 -9.65
N SER A 15 -19.80 25.97 -10.45
CA SER A 15 -21.10 25.36 -10.70
C SER A 15 -21.53 24.65 -9.41
N ASP A 16 -22.58 25.17 -8.76
CA ASP A 16 -23.29 24.42 -7.73
C ASP A 16 -23.73 23.06 -8.30
N PRO A 17 -23.58 21.95 -7.56
CA PRO A 17 -24.03 20.65 -8.04
C PRO A 17 -25.55 20.67 -8.25
N PRO A 18 -26.05 20.04 -9.33
CA PRO A 18 -27.48 19.98 -9.58
C PRO A 18 -28.20 19.25 -8.43
N PRO A 19 -29.46 19.60 -8.13
CA PRO A 19 -30.20 18.92 -7.09
C PRO A 19 -30.31 17.43 -7.41
N LEU A 20 -29.86 16.59 -6.48
CA LEU A 20 -29.95 15.13 -6.57
C LEU A 20 -31.40 14.74 -6.85
N SER A 21 -31.63 13.89 -7.86
CA SER A 21 -32.97 13.39 -8.13
C SER A 21 -33.48 12.59 -6.92
N CYS A 22 -34.80 12.57 -6.70
CA CYS A 22 -35.42 11.85 -5.57
C CYS A 22 -34.92 10.39 -5.45
N CYS A 23 -34.62 9.73 -6.58
CA CYS A 23 -34.03 8.39 -6.62
C CYS A 23 -32.61 8.31 -6.06
N GLN A 24 -31.76 9.32 -6.29
CA GLN A 24 -30.40 9.36 -5.75
C GLN A 24 -30.41 9.61 -4.24
N HIS A 25 -31.34 10.43 -3.75
CA HIS A 25 -31.54 10.65 -2.31
C HIS A 25 -32.00 9.38 -1.59
N ILE A 26 -32.95 8.65 -2.15
CA ILE A 26 -33.42 7.37 -1.59
C ILE A 26 -32.30 6.33 -1.60
N THR A 27 -31.46 6.34 -2.63
CA THR A 27 -30.37 5.38 -2.77
C THR A 27 -29.20 5.67 -1.82
N SER A 28 -28.82 6.93 -1.61
CA SER A 28 -27.79 7.29 -0.62
C SER A 28 -28.28 6.95 0.79
N TYR A 29 -29.55 7.26 1.09
CA TYR A 29 -30.17 6.96 2.36
C TYR A 29 -30.21 5.45 2.64
N ILE A 30 -30.64 4.62 1.67
CA ILE A 30 -30.67 3.15 1.82
C ILE A 30 -29.25 2.57 1.97
N LYS A 31 -28.23 3.16 1.33
CA LYS A 31 -26.83 2.74 1.50
C LYS A 31 -26.30 3.06 2.91
N GLU A 32 -26.62 4.24 3.45
CA GLU A 32 -26.14 4.70 4.76
C GLU A 32 -26.85 4.06 5.96
N VAL A 33 -28.10 3.60 5.79
CA VAL A 33 -28.86 2.94 6.86
C VAL A 33 -28.22 1.60 7.22
N ASN A 34 -27.41 1.58 8.28
CA ASN A 34 -26.83 0.37 8.86
C ASN A 34 -27.60 -0.04 10.14
N TYR A 35 -27.38 -1.28 10.61
CA TYR A 35 -28.04 -1.79 11.81
C TYR A 35 -27.87 -0.86 13.03
N CYS A 36 -26.67 -0.30 13.23
CA CYS A 36 -26.38 0.61 14.34
C CYS A 36 -27.17 1.91 14.27
N SER A 37 -27.38 2.46 13.07
CA SER A 37 -28.18 3.67 12.84
C SER A 37 -29.67 3.43 13.11
N LEU A 38 -30.21 2.28 12.71
CA LEU A 38 -31.58 1.87 13.03
C LEU A 38 -31.76 1.68 14.53
N PHE A 39 -30.81 0.99 15.17
CA PHE A 39 -30.81 0.77 16.60
C PHE A 39 -30.79 2.08 17.39
N SER A 40 -29.87 2.99 17.07
CA SER A 40 -29.77 4.27 17.76
C SER A 40 -31.04 5.13 17.57
N THR A 41 -31.63 5.11 16.38
CA THR A 41 -32.86 5.86 16.08
C THR A 41 -34.08 5.29 16.81
N ILE A 42 -34.24 3.95 16.82
CA ILE A 42 -35.36 3.30 17.49
C ILE A 42 -35.23 3.40 19.01
N PHE A 43 -34.02 3.21 19.54
CA PHE A 43 -33.73 3.32 20.96
C PHE A 43 -33.97 4.74 21.49
N SER A 44 -33.46 5.76 20.79
CA SER A 44 -33.71 7.16 21.18
C SER A 44 -35.20 7.51 21.12
N LYS A 45 -35.94 6.97 20.16
CA LYS A 45 -37.38 7.22 20.03
C LYS A 45 -38.19 6.55 21.13
N ILE A 46 -37.88 5.30 21.48
CA ILE A 46 -38.52 4.56 22.58
C ILE A 46 -38.25 5.26 23.92
N ILE A 47 -37.01 5.67 24.17
CA ILE A 47 -36.65 6.40 25.39
C ILE A 47 -37.28 7.79 25.43
N SER A 48 -37.41 8.48 24.28
CA SER A 48 -38.06 9.80 24.24
C SER A 48 -39.57 9.77 24.50
N THR A 49 -40.21 8.62 24.32
CA THR A 49 -41.66 8.44 24.58
C THR A 49 -41.98 8.02 26.00
N GLU A 50 -41.01 7.52 26.75
CA GLU A 50 -41.15 7.22 28.17
C GLU A 50 -40.53 8.39 28.95
N ASP A 51 -41.34 9.25 29.56
CA ASP A 51 -40.88 10.30 30.49
C ASP A 51 -40.20 9.61 31.69
N LEU A 52 -38.93 9.28 31.53
CA LEU A 52 -38.13 8.53 32.49
C LEU A 52 -37.56 9.49 33.54
N GLU A 53 -38.42 10.10 34.35
CA GLU A 53 -38.01 11.11 35.34
C GLU A 53 -37.19 10.54 36.51
N HIS A 54 -37.05 9.22 36.70
CA HIS A 54 -36.23 8.62 37.77
C HIS A 54 -35.34 7.45 37.30
N ILE A 55 -34.20 7.79 36.68
CA ILE A 55 -33.18 6.86 36.15
C ILE A 55 -32.42 6.10 37.27
N GLU A 56 -32.51 6.50 38.55
CA GLU A 56 -31.76 5.86 39.65
C GLU A 56 -32.48 4.70 40.36
N SER A 57 -33.67 4.30 39.92
CA SER A 57 -34.38 3.14 40.48
C SER A 57 -34.07 1.84 39.73
N PHE A 58 -34.11 0.68 40.42
CA PHE A 58 -33.98 -0.65 39.80
C PHE A 58 -34.98 -0.87 38.66
N LEU A 59 -36.18 -0.31 38.77
CA LEU A 59 -37.20 -0.31 37.72
C LEU A 59 -36.78 0.52 36.49
N GLY A 60 -36.07 1.63 36.67
CA GLY A 60 -35.49 2.42 35.59
C GLY A 60 -34.42 1.64 34.80
N TYR A 61 -33.53 0.93 35.49
CA TYR A 61 -32.54 0.07 34.82
C TYR A 61 -33.19 -1.10 34.07
N LEU A 62 -34.24 -1.70 34.63
CA LEU A 62 -35.00 -2.76 33.95
C LEU A 62 -35.71 -2.23 32.70
N ALA A 63 -36.33 -1.04 32.78
CA ALA A 63 -36.98 -0.38 31.65
C ALA A 63 -35.99 -0.07 30.52
N ILE A 64 -34.82 0.50 30.84
CA ILE A 64 -33.75 0.77 29.85
C ILE A 64 -33.26 -0.53 29.20
N THR A 65 -33.09 -1.60 29.99
CA THR A 65 -32.65 -2.90 29.47
C THR A 65 -33.69 -3.49 28.54
N LEU A 66 -34.98 -3.39 28.89
CA LEU A 66 -36.07 -3.86 28.05
C LEU A 66 -36.18 -3.03 26.76
N ALA A 67 -36.06 -1.70 26.86
CA ALA A 67 -36.03 -0.78 25.72
C ALA A 67 -34.84 -1.08 24.79
N CYS A 68 -33.68 -1.43 25.34
CA CYS A 68 -32.50 -1.84 24.58
C CYS A 68 -32.74 -3.15 23.82
N LEU A 69 -33.29 -4.17 24.51
CA LEU A 69 -33.58 -5.47 23.91
C LEU A 69 -34.65 -5.37 22.81
N THR A 70 -35.73 -4.62 23.06
CA THR A 70 -36.79 -4.41 22.06
C THR A 70 -36.28 -3.59 20.88
N SER A 71 -35.47 -2.55 21.11
CA SER A 71 -34.83 -1.77 20.04
C SER A 71 -33.91 -2.63 19.18
N ALA A 72 -33.12 -3.52 19.79
CA ALA A 72 -32.24 -4.43 19.08
C ALA A 72 -33.03 -5.41 18.21
N LEU A 73 -34.07 -6.03 18.76
CA LEU A 73 -34.92 -6.97 18.02
C LEU A 73 -35.66 -6.31 16.86
N ILE A 74 -36.26 -5.14 17.07
CA ILE A 74 -36.95 -4.39 16.02
C ILE A 74 -35.97 -3.95 14.93
N SER A 75 -34.79 -3.46 15.33
CA SER A 75 -33.73 -3.08 14.38
C SER A 75 -33.23 -4.25 13.56
N LEU A 76 -33.13 -5.44 14.17
CA LEU A 76 -32.71 -6.65 13.49
C LEU A 76 -33.74 -7.09 12.45
N VAL A 77 -35.03 -7.12 12.82
CA VAL A 77 -36.12 -7.46 11.91
C VAL A 77 -36.17 -6.47 10.74
N LEU A 78 -36.11 -5.17 11.01
CA LEU A 78 -36.11 -4.14 9.96
C LEU A 78 -34.87 -4.23 9.07
N TYR A 79 -33.70 -4.50 9.65
CA TYR A 79 -32.47 -4.67 8.89
C TYR A 79 -32.55 -5.88 7.96
N VAL A 80 -33.04 -7.02 8.45
CA VAL A 80 -33.25 -8.23 7.63
C VAL A 80 -34.24 -7.98 6.50
N LEU A 81 -35.32 -7.23 6.75
CA LEU A 81 -36.27 -6.82 5.70
C LEU A 81 -35.68 -5.82 4.69
N LEU A 82 -34.70 -5.02 5.10
CA LEU A 82 -33.99 -4.06 4.24
C LEU A 82 -32.89 -4.71 3.40
N ILE A 83 -32.39 -5.90 3.77
CA ILE A 83 -31.34 -6.61 3.02
C ILE A 83 -31.75 -6.84 1.54
N PRO A 84 -32.93 -7.39 1.21
CA PRO A 84 -33.35 -7.56 -0.18
C PRO A 84 -33.40 -6.24 -0.96
N VAL A 85 -33.88 -5.17 -0.31
CA VAL A 85 -33.96 -3.83 -0.92
C VAL A 85 -32.57 -3.27 -1.17
N LYS A 86 -31.63 -3.45 -0.24
CA LYS A 86 -30.21 -3.07 -0.43
C LYS A 86 -29.56 -3.81 -1.58
N PHE A 87 -29.84 -5.11 -1.73
CA PHE A 87 -29.34 -5.88 -2.86
C PHE A 87 -29.90 -5.40 -4.20
N VAL A 88 -31.20 -5.08 -4.25
CA VAL A 88 -31.84 -4.51 -5.45
C VAL A 88 -31.26 -3.12 -5.78
N VAL A 89 -31.06 -2.26 -4.78
CA VAL A 89 -30.47 -0.92 -4.97
C VAL A 89 -28.98 -1.01 -5.37
N ALA A 90 -28.23 -1.96 -4.82
CA ALA A 90 -26.85 -2.22 -5.24
C ALA A 90 -26.79 -2.71 -6.69
N ALA A 91 -27.68 -3.64 -7.08
CA ALA A 91 -27.78 -4.13 -8.45
C ALA A 91 -28.18 -3.02 -9.45
N ILE A 92 -29.06 -2.10 -9.06
CA ILE A 92 -29.48 -0.96 -9.90
C ILE A 92 -28.39 0.14 -9.95
N THR A 93 -27.54 0.29 -8.93
CA THR A 93 -26.48 1.32 -8.91
C THR A 93 -25.12 0.87 -9.43
N LEU A 94 -24.88 -0.44 -9.58
CA LEU A 94 -23.67 -0.96 -10.21
C LEU A 94 -23.38 -0.43 -11.63
N PRO A 95 -24.37 -0.07 -12.50
CA PRO A 95 -24.08 0.40 -13.85
C PRO A 95 -23.68 1.89 -13.96
N TYR A 96 -23.71 2.69 -12.89
CA TYR A 96 -23.65 4.15 -13.00
C TYR A 96 -22.36 4.83 -12.49
N CYS A 97 -21.36 4.09 -12.00
CA CYS A 97 -20.07 4.62 -11.55
C CYS A 97 -18.91 4.23 -12.49
N GLY A 98 -19.10 4.39 -13.80
CA GLY A 98 -18.09 4.12 -14.82
C GLY A 98 -18.15 5.13 -15.96
N HIS A 99 -17.93 6.40 -15.67
CA HIS A 99 -17.81 7.43 -16.71
C HIS A 99 -16.52 8.25 -16.55
N THR A 100 -15.46 7.76 -17.17
CA THR A 100 -14.43 8.56 -17.82
C THR A 100 -14.13 7.94 -19.19
N GLN A 101 -14.71 8.56 -20.20
CA GLN A 101 -14.31 8.74 -21.60
C GLN A 101 -13.68 7.57 -22.40
N GLU A 102 -14.48 7.12 -23.39
CA GLU A 102 -14.16 6.51 -24.70
C GLU A 102 -13.41 5.17 -24.70
N THR A 103 -14.05 4.03 -25.02
CA THR A 103 -14.48 3.66 -26.38
C THR A 103 -15.51 2.51 -26.27
N SER A 104 -16.51 2.49 -27.16
CA SER A 104 -17.52 1.43 -27.35
C SER A 104 -17.11 0.01 -26.91
N LEU A 105 -17.59 -0.47 -25.76
CA LEU A 105 -17.71 -1.90 -25.46
C LEU A 105 -18.88 -2.11 -24.48
N LEU A 106 -20.05 -2.47 -25.03
CA LEU A 106 -20.86 -3.49 -24.36
C LEU A 106 -19.92 -4.65 -24.01
N PRO A 107 -20.04 -5.32 -22.84
CA PRO A 107 -19.31 -6.56 -22.65
C PRO A 107 -19.69 -7.45 -23.82
N ASP A 108 -18.69 -7.89 -24.58
CA ASP A 108 -18.90 -8.97 -25.54
C ASP A 108 -19.67 -10.06 -24.77
N PRO A 109 -20.72 -10.66 -25.36
CA PRO A 109 -21.31 -11.87 -24.79
C PRO A 109 -20.17 -12.82 -24.45
N PRO A 110 -20.21 -13.54 -23.30
CA PRO A 110 -19.08 -14.33 -22.83
C PRO A 110 -18.52 -15.13 -23.99
N LYS A 111 -17.29 -14.77 -24.44
CA LYS A 111 -16.68 -15.41 -25.59
C LYS A 111 -16.64 -16.89 -25.27
N VAL A 112 -17.42 -17.67 -26.01
CA VAL A 112 -17.40 -19.12 -25.89
C VAL A 112 -15.99 -19.53 -26.28
N LEU A 113 -15.21 -19.96 -25.28
CA LEU A 113 -13.84 -20.39 -25.49
C LEU A 113 -13.85 -21.54 -26.48
N LEU A 114 -13.03 -21.42 -27.53
CA LEU A 114 -12.93 -22.46 -28.52
C LEU A 114 -12.12 -23.64 -27.93
N PRO A 115 -12.57 -24.89 -28.13
CA PRO A 115 -11.75 -26.04 -27.78
C PRO A 115 -10.47 -26.00 -28.62
N LEU A 116 -9.38 -26.48 -28.03
CA LEU A 116 -8.11 -26.58 -28.73
C LEU A 116 -8.21 -27.63 -29.85
N THR A 117 -7.57 -27.34 -30.98
CA THR A 117 -7.29 -28.36 -32.00
C THR A 117 -6.16 -29.26 -31.53
N GLU A 118 -6.06 -30.50 -32.04
CA GLU A 118 -4.97 -31.43 -31.69
C GLU A 118 -3.56 -30.80 -31.85
N THR A 119 -3.38 -29.96 -32.88
CA THR A 119 -2.13 -29.22 -33.10
C THR A 119 -1.86 -28.15 -32.05
N GLN A 120 -2.91 -27.48 -31.56
CA GLN A 120 -2.79 -26.49 -30.49
C GLN A 120 -2.58 -27.16 -29.14
N GLU A 121 -3.23 -28.31 -28.87
CA GLU A 121 -2.99 -29.11 -27.66
C GLU A 121 -1.52 -29.55 -27.59
N ALA A 122 -0.98 -30.11 -28.68
CA ALA A 122 0.42 -30.52 -28.74
C ALA A 122 1.39 -29.34 -28.51
N PHE A 123 1.06 -28.17 -29.05
CA PHE A 123 1.83 -26.94 -28.83
C PHE A 123 1.78 -26.45 -27.38
N VAL A 124 0.59 -26.43 -26.77
CA VAL A 124 0.39 -26.03 -25.36
C VAL A 124 1.17 -26.97 -24.43
N GLU A 125 1.12 -28.28 -24.68
CA GLU A 125 1.89 -29.26 -23.90
C GLU A 125 3.41 -29.11 -24.09
N GLU A 126 3.88 -28.71 -25.27
CA GLU A 126 5.30 -28.39 -25.47
C GLU A 126 5.72 -27.13 -24.69
N ILE A 127 4.91 -26.07 -24.72
CA ILE A 127 5.15 -24.86 -23.91
C ILE A 127 5.20 -25.23 -22.43
N LYS A 128 4.23 -26.01 -21.96
CA LYS A 128 4.14 -26.47 -20.57
C LYS A 128 5.41 -27.21 -20.16
N ARG A 129 5.87 -28.16 -21.00
CA ARG A 129 7.11 -28.90 -20.79
C ARG A 129 8.34 -27.99 -20.78
N SER A 130 8.40 -27.02 -21.69
CA SER A 130 9.48 -26.03 -21.73
C SER A 130 9.51 -25.15 -20.48
N MET A 131 8.37 -24.62 -20.04
CA MET A 131 8.25 -23.82 -18.82
C MET A 131 8.70 -24.62 -17.59
N LEU A 132 8.16 -25.82 -17.40
CA LEU A 132 8.55 -26.68 -16.28
C LEU A 132 10.01 -27.10 -16.36
N GLY A 133 10.51 -27.44 -17.56
CA GLY A 133 11.91 -27.78 -17.79
C GLY A 133 12.85 -26.64 -17.41
N ASN A 134 12.52 -25.40 -17.77
CA ASN A 134 13.31 -24.23 -17.40
C ASN A 134 13.41 -24.06 -15.88
N LEU A 135 12.37 -24.40 -15.12
CA LEU A 135 12.36 -24.30 -13.65
C LEU A 135 13.16 -25.38 -12.93
N THR A 136 13.61 -26.43 -13.63
CA THR A 136 14.46 -27.48 -13.03
C THR A 136 15.94 -27.13 -12.98
N HIS A 137 16.36 -26.03 -13.62
CA HIS A 137 17.75 -25.59 -13.59
C HIS A 137 18.14 -25.07 -12.21
N ALA A 138 19.45 -25.14 -11.89
CA ALA A 138 19.99 -24.35 -10.80
C ALA A 138 20.00 -22.88 -11.24
N PHE A 139 19.51 -21.99 -10.38
CA PHE A 139 19.46 -20.55 -10.65
C PHE A 139 20.48 -19.79 -9.81
N GLU A 140 20.91 -18.64 -10.33
CA GLU A 140 21.66 -17.63 -9.61
C GLU A 140 21.03 -16.25 -9.80
N ILE A 141 21.36 -15.32 -8.91
CA ILE A 141 20.85 -13.95 -9.00
C ILE A 141 21.62 -13.20 -10.09
N ASN A 142 20.87 -12.52 -10.95
CA ASN A 142 21.44 -11.66 -11.97
C ASN A 142 21.89 -10.33 -11.34
N ILE A 143 23.20 -10.07 -11.38
CA ILE A 143 23.84 -8.89 -10.82
C ILE A 143 24.22 -7.85 -11.89
N SER A 144 23.72 -7.98 -13.11
CA SER A 144 23.88 -6.93 -14.12
C SER A 144 23.25 -5.62 -13.63
N GLU A 145 23.87 -4.48 -13.95
CA GLU A 145 23.45 -3.17 -13.41
C GLU A 145 21.99 -2.82 -13.76
N ASP A 146 21.54 -3.16 -14.97
CA ASP A 146 20.17 -2.91 -15.42
C ASP A 146 19.13 -3.70 -14.62
N ILE A 147 19.48 -4.92 -14.18
CA ILE A 147 18.59 -5.77 -13.39
C ILE A 147 18.68 -5.45 -11.90
N LEU A 148 19.89 -5.20 -11.41
CA LEU A 148 20.12 -4.84 -10.03
C LEU A 148 19.47 -3.49 -9.69
N SER A 149 19.38 -2.56 -10.64
CA SER A 149 18.74 -1.26 -10.48
C SER A 149 17.21 -1.28 -10.54
N LEU A 150 16.58 -2.43 -10.89
CA LEU A 150 15.12 -2.55 -10.94
C LEU A 150 14.49 -2.13 -9.61
N ALA A 151 13.54 -1.21 -9.70
CA ALA A 151 12.78 -0.64 -8.59
C ALA A 151 11.31 -0.46 -8.98
N PRO A 152 10.36 -0.59 -8.03
CA PRO A 152 8.94 -0.41 -8.32
C PRO A 152 8.64 1.03 -8.75
N ILE A 153 7.57 1.21 -9.54
CA ILE A 153 7.07 2.56 -9.83
C ILE A 153 6.73 3.27 -8.49
N PRO A 154 7.15 4.54 -8.32
CA PRO A 154 6.84 5.30 -7.11
C PRO A 154 5.33 5.41 -6.90
N SER A 155 4.87 5.18 -5.67
CA SER A 155 3.47 5.42 -5.32
C SER A 155 3.16 6.91 -5.45
N PRO A 156 2.01 7.31 -6.03
CA PRO A 156 1.60 8.71 -6.08
C PRO A 156 1.62 9.39 -4.71
N PHE A 157 1.32 8.63 -3.65
CA PHE A 157 1.39 9.13 -2.28
C PHE A 157 2.83 9.49 -1.87
N LEU A 158 3.82 8.65 -2.21
CA LEU A 158 5.23 8.91 -1.90
C LEU A 158 5.77 10.06 -2.76
N THR A 159 5.37 10.13 -4.03
CA THR A 159 5.69 11.27 -4.89
C THR A 159 5.11 12.57 -4.31
N SER A 160 3.90 12.54 -3.75
CA SER A 160 3.33 13.72 -3.08
C SER A 160 4.10 14.10 -1.81
N LEU A 161 4.62 13.13 -1.07
CA LEU A 161 5.47 13.36 0.10
C LEU A 161 6.79 14.03 -0.28
N GLU A 162 7.44 13.58 -1.34
CA GLU A 162 8.71 14.15 -1.83
C GLU A 162 8.56 15.57 -2.36
N THR A 163 7.46 15.85 -3.06
CA THR A 163 7.22 17.12 -3.77
C THR A 163 6.46 18.16 -2.95
N ALA A 164 5.99 17.79 -1.76
CA ALA A 164 5.20 18.66 -0.88
C ALA A 164 5.97 19.90 -0.40
N SER A 165 5.34 21.07 -0.47
CA SER A 165 5.93 22.34 -0.02
C SER A 165 5.56 22.65 1.43
N CYS A 166 6.58 22.95 2.26
CA CYS A 166 6.42 23.39 3.65
C CYS A 166 5.53 24.64 3.78
N GLU A 167 5.63 25.60 2.85
CA GLU A 167 4.83 26.84 2.87
C GLU A 167 3.31 26.58 2.84
N ARG A 168 2.89 25.39 2.39
CA ARG A 168 1.48 25.01 2.25
C ARG A 168 1.01 24.01 3.32
N ILE A 169 1.91 23.45 4.12
CA ILE A 169 1.58 22.37 5.07
C ILE A 169 1.79 22.85 6.50
N SER A 170 0.68 23.17 7.16
CA SER A 170 0.63 23.24 8.62
C SER A 170 0.28 21.86 9.17
N CYS A 171 1.25 21.19 9.81
CA CYS A 171 0.99 19.90 10.44
C CYS A 171 0.14 20.08 11.70
N ASN A 172 -0.95 19.32 11.81
CA ASN A 172 -1.81 19.33 12.99
C ASN A 172 -1.33 18.28 14.02
N TYR A 173 -0.31 18.63 14.81
CA TYR A 173 0.26 17.72 15.82
C TYR A 173 -0.77 17.26 16.87
N LYS A 174 -1.74 18.11 17.24
CA LYS A 174 -2.84 17.73 18.16
C LYS A 174 -3.67 16.57 17.59
N LYS A 175 -3.88 16.57 16.27
CA LYS A 175 -4.59 15.48 15.58
C LYS A 175 -3.75 14.21 15.56
N LEU A 176 -2.45 14.31 15.27
CA LEU A 176 -1.54 13.17 15.32
C LEU A 176 -1.53 12.50 16.70
N ILE A 177 -1.39 13.28 17.77
CA ILE A 177 -1.46 12.79 19.16
C ILE A 177 -2.77 12.02 19.41
N ARG A 178 -3.92 12.59 19.00
CA ARG A 178 -5.22 11.92 19.15
C ARG A 178 -5.28 10.59 18.39
N LEU A 179 -4.74 10.53 17.17
CA LEU A 179 -4.71 9.31 16.37
C LEU A 179 -3.85 8.22 17.02
N ILE A 180 -2.67 8.59 17.54
CA ILE A 180 -1.76 7.67 18.24
C ILE A 180 -2.42 7.10 19.50
N HIS A 181 -3.06 7.96 20.32
CA HIS A 181 -3.81 7.51 21.50
C HIS A 181 -5.00 6.61 21.13
N HIS A 182 -5.75 6.95 20.08
CA HIS A 182 -6.88 6.13 19.62
C HIS A 182 -6.45 4.74 19.15
N LEU A 183 -5.23 4.63 18.60
CA LEU A 183 -4.64 3.35 18.21
C LEU A 183 -3.97 2.61 19.38
N HIS A 184 -3.90 3.20 20.57
CA HIS A 184 -3.22 2.69 21.76
C HIS A 184 -1.70 2.47 21.56
N CYS A 185 -1.05 3.37 20.82
CA CYS A 185 0.39 3.32 20.53
C CYS A 185 1.20 4.41 21.24
N TRP A 186 0.60 5.17 22.15
CA TRP A 186 1.31 6.23 22.88
C TRP A 186 2.27 5.62 23.90
N ASP A 187 3.56 5.98 23.80
CA ASP A 187 4.64 5.55 24.68
C ASP A 187 5.65 6.70 24.90
N SER A 188 6.69 6.45 25.69
CA SER A 188 7.75 7.43 25.98
C SER A 188 8.55 7.85 24.74
N GLY A 189 8.58 7.02 23.70
CA GLY A 189 9.23 7.35 22.44
C GLY A 189 8.44 8.41 21.68
N TRP A 190 7.12 8.26 21.61
CA TRP A 190 6.24 9.29 21.05
C TRP A 190 6.23 10.58 21.87
N GLU A 191 6.36 10.51 23.20
CA GLU A 191 6.56 11.70 24.04
C GLU A 191 7.80 12.48 23.61
N THR A 192 8.95 11.78 23.51
CA THR A 192 10.23 12.38 23.07
C THR A 192 10.11 13.02 21.68
N ILE A 193 9.51 12.32 20.72
CA ILE A 193 9.34 12.81 19.35
C ILE A 193 8.40 14.04 19.34
N MET A 194 7.28 14.00 20.08
CA MET A 194 6.32 15.10 20.09
C MET A 194 6.83 16.34 20.83
N ASP A 195 7.59 16.17 21.91
CA ASP A 195 8.23 17.28 22.62
C ASP A 195 9.19 18.02 21.70
N TYR A 196 10.03 17.29 20.95
CA TYR A 196 10.90 17.90 19.95
C TYR A 196 10.10 18.70 18.91
N LEU A 197 9.06 18.10 18.32
CA LEU A 197 8.31 18.69 17.22
C LEU A 197 7.44 19.87 17.61
N THR A 198 6.95 19.89 18.85
CA THR A 198 5.98 20.91 19.30
C THR A 198 6.60 21.98 20.20
N ILE A 199 7.73 21.69 20.85
CA ILE A 199 8.42 22.62 21.75
C ILE A 199 9.73 23.05 21.09
N GLU A 200 10.73 22.17 21.03
CA GLU A 200 12.10 22.53 20.60
C GLU A 200 12.13 23.11 19.18
N LEU A 201 11.45 22.47 18.23
CA LEU A 201 11.45 22.90 16.84
C LEU A 201 10.68 24.23 16.63
N SER A 202 9.72 24.52 17.50
CA SER A 202 8.98 25.79 17.47
C SER A 202 9.83 26.97 17.93
N GLU A 203 10.86 26.71 18.75
CA GLU A 203 11.78 27.73 19.26
C GLU A 203 12.90 28.06 18.24
N ASP A 204 13.21 27.15 17.32
CA ASP A 204 14.16 27.37 16.21
C ASP A 204 13.53 27.07 14.84
N PRO A 205 12.69 27.98 14.31
CA PRO A 205 12.04 27.81 13.01
C PRO A 205 13.02 27.91 11.83
N SER A 206 14.27 28.31 12.07
CA SER A 206 15.30 28.40 11.02
C SER A 206 16.01 27.07 10.76
N HIS A 207 15.81 26.09 11.64
CA HIS A 207 16.42 24.78 11.52
C HIS A 207 15.79 23.99 10.36
N PRO A 208 16.57 23.25 9.53
CA PRO A 208 16.05 22.49 8.38
C PRO A 208 14.91 21.49 8.71
N ASP A 209 14.89 21.03 9.97
CA ASP A 209 13.88 20.12 10.51
C ASP A 209 12.48 20.75 10.47
N ALA A 210 12.39 22.08 10.55
CA ALA A 210 11.13 22.82 10.50
C ALA A 210 10.51 22.82 9.09
N GLU A 211 11.31 22.55 8.06
CA GLU A 211 10.81 22.37 6.70
C GLU A 211 10.38 20.92 6.46
N THR A 212 11.12 19.95 7.01
CA THR A 212 10.95 18.52 6.65
C THR A 212 9.94 17.79 7.54
N PHE A 213 10.06 17.87 8.86
CA PHE A 213 9.19 17.08 9.76
C PHE A 213 7.71 17.40 9.64
N PRO A 214 7.26 18.66 9.47
CA PRO A 214 5.84 18.94 9.28
C PRO A 214 5.26 18.22 8.06
N ILE A 215 6.02 18.13 6.96
CA ILE A 215 5.63 17.39 5.75
C ILE A 215 5.47 15.91 6.07
N MET A 216 6.47 15.30 6.71
CA MET A 216 6.45 13.87 7.05
C MET A 216 5.31 13.52 8.00
N MET A 217 5.11 14.34 9.05
CA MET A 217 4.06 14.13 10.03
C MET A 217 2.66 14.37 9.45
N HIS A 218 2.52 15.31 8.53
CA HIS A 218 1.27 15.48 7.79
C HIS A 218 0.92 14.23 6.99
N HIS A 219 1.88 13.65 6.25
CA HIS A 219 1.64 12.42 5.49
C HIS A 219 1.42 11.21 6.40
N LEU A 220 2.08 11.15 7.56
CA LEU A 220 1.77 10.14 8.57
C LEU A 220 0.31 10.26 9.04
N ILE A 221 -0.20 11.48 9.31
CA ILE A 221 -1.62 11.69 9.63
C ILE A 221 -2.51 11.16 8.51
N LEU A 222 -2.23 11.50 7.24
CA LEU A 222 -3.02 11.02 6.10
C LEU A 222 -3.04 9.48 6.04
N ALA A 223 -1.89 8.82 6.23
CA ALA A 223 -1.78 7.37 6.26
C ALA A 223 -2.57 6.75 7.44
N LEU A 224 -2.56 7.38 8.60
CA LEU A 224 -3.29 6.92 9.78
C LEU A 224 -4.81 7.12 9.65
N GLU A 225 -5.26 8.09 8.87
CA GLU A 225 -6.68 8.33 8.60
C GLU A 225 -7.26 7.45 7.49
N ASP A 226 -6.40 6.93 6.61
CA ASP A 226 -6.81 6.10 5.47
C ASP A 226 -7.56 4.85 5.94
N ARG A 227 -8.82 4.72 5.55
CA ARG A 227 -9.69 3.61 5.98
C ARG A 227 -9.33 2.28 5.32
N THR A 228 -8.56 2.30 4.24
CA THR A 228 -8.13 1.09 3.52
C THR A 228 -7.00 0.38 4.25
N ILE A 229 -6.25 1.11 5.08
CA ILE A 229 -5.16 0.55 5.89
C ILE A 229 -5.71 0.01 7.20
N SER A 230 -5.42 -1.26 7.50
CA SER A 230 -5.87 -1.92 8.73
C SER A 230 -5.28 -1.27 9.98
N LYS A 231 -6.03 -1.33 11.09
CA LYS A 231 -5.56 -0.80 12.38
C LYS A 231 -4.26 -1.45 12.84
N GLU A 232 -4.07 -2.73 12.56
CA GLU A 232 -2.88 -3.48 12.96
C GLU A 232 -1.63 -3.00 12.22
N LYS A 233 -1.72 -2.77 10.90
CA LYS A 233 -0.63 -2.16 10.12
C LYS A 233 -0.26 -0.77 10.65
N LYS A 234 -1.26 0.05 10.96
CA LYS A 234 -1.04 1.38 11.58
C LYS A 234 -0.34 1.30 12.92
N ARG A 235 -0.76 0.36 13.79
CA ARG A 235 -0.12 0.14 15.08
C ARG A 235 1.33 -0.31 14.94
N SER A 236 1.58 -1.27 14.04
CA SER A 236 2.94 -1.73 13.75
C SER A 236 3.84 -0.58 13.30
N ALA A 237 3.37 0.24 12.37
CA ALA A 237 4.09 1.43 11.90
C ALA A 237 4.38 2.43 13.03
N LEU A 238 3.40 2.73 13.90
CA LEU A 238 3.59 3.66 15.01
C LEU A 238 4.58 3.14 16.07
N ASN A 239 4.50 1.86 16.41
CA ASN A 239 5.40 1.21 17.36
C ASN A 239 6.83 1.14 16.80
N GLU A 240 6.96 0.92 15.49
CA GLU A 240 8.26 0.94 14.83
C GLU A 240 8.87 2.34 14.92
N ILE A 241 8.13 3.40 14.59
CA ILE A 241 8.62 4.78 14.68
C ILE A 241 9.08 5.12 16.11
N SER A 242 8.27 4.83 17.12
CA SER A 242 8.63 5.19 18.51
C SER A 242 9.84 4.42 19.03
N SER A 243 10.09 3.19 18.54
CA SER A 243 11.24 2.40 18.94
C SER A 243 12.60 3.04 18.59
N TYR A 244 12.63 4.01 17.68
CA TYR A 244 13.84 4.76 17.29
C TYR A 244 13.96 6.14 17.96
N ALA A 245 13.08 6.49 18.91
CA ALA A 245 13.06 7.81 19.53
C ALA A 245 14.35 8.17 20.29
N ASN A 246 15.16 7.18 20.68
CA ASN A 246 16.46 7.39 21.33
C ASN A 246 17.62 7.61 20.34
N MET A 247 17.37 7.51 19.04
CA MET A 247 18.37 7.73 17.99
C MET A 247 18.38 9.20 17.53
N CYS A 248 19.35 9.58 16.70
CA CYS A 248 19.40 10.90 16.09
C CYS A 248 18.14 11.23 15.25
N ARG A 249 17.75 12.51 15.23
CA ARG A 249 16.52 13.02 14.55
C ARG A 249 16.42 12.62 13.07
N PRO A 250 17.50 12.65 12.26
CA PRO A 250 17.43 12.13 10.89
C PRO A 250 16.97 10.66 10.79
N THR A 251 17.33 9.81 11.75
CA THR A 251 16.85 8.41 11.83
C THR A 251 15.35 8.36 12.07
N TRP A 252 14.77 9.30 12.82
CA TRP A 252 13.31 9.38 12.95
C TRP A 252 12.66 9.65 11.59
N GLY A 253 13.23 10.56 10.80
CA GLY A 253 12.80 10.83 9.42
C GLY A 253 12.83 9.56 8.56
N GLU A 254 13.96 8.85 8.54
CA GLU A 254 14.09 7.56 7.83
C GLU A 254 12.97 6.60 8.22
N THR A 255 12.79 6.36 9.53
CA THR A 255 11.82 5.38 10.02
C THR A 255 10.40 5.80 9.70
N ILE A 256 10.04 7.08 9.85
CA ILE A 256 8.71 7.59 9.45
C ILE A 256 8.47 7.36 7.96
N PHE A 257 9.46 7.69 7.10
CA PHE A 257 9.34 7.45 5.66
C PHE A 257 9.16 5.96 5.36
N ARG A 258 10.00 5.10 5.95
CA ARG A 258 9.95 3.65 5.76
C ARG A 258 8.60 3.09 6.18
N SER A 259 8.10 3.49 7.35
CA SER A 259 6.79 3.06 7.85
C SER A 259 5.65 3.54 6.94
N ILE A 260 5.69 4.80 6.45
CA ILE A 260 4.72 5.30 5.46
C ILE A 260 4.78 4.49 4.16
N ASN A 261 5.97 4.22 3.63
CA ASN A 261 6.16 3.39 2.45
C ASN A 261 5.60 1.98 2.66
N HIS A 262 5.82 1.40 3.84
CA HIS A 262 5.28 0.08 4.19
C HIS A 262 3.75 0.06 4.32
N LEU A 263 3.15 1.15 4.82
CA LEU A 263 1.70 1.31 4.86
C LEU A 263 1.08 1.34 3.46
N TYR A 264 1.79 1.92 2.49
CA TYR A 264 1.42 1.97 1.07
C TYR A 264 2.18 0.95 0.21
N ASN A 265 2.51 -0.20 0.81
CA ASN A 265 3.24 -1.30 0.17
C ASN A 265 2.35 -2.15 -0.76
N THR A 266 1.48 -1.50 -1.51
CA THR A 266 0.61 -2.12 -2.50
C THR A 266 0.81 -1.44 -3.84
N ARG A 267 0.78 -2.23 -4.90
CA ARG A 267 0.85 -1.74 -6.27
C ARG A 267 -0.31 -2.29 -7.07
N ASN A 268 -0.77 -1.50 -8.03
CA ASN A 268 -1.93 -1.82 -8.87
C ASN A 268 -1.57 -2.74 -10.04
N SER A 269 -0.33 -3.20 -10.13
CA SER A 269 0.16 -4.14 -11.14
C SER A 269 0.95 -5.27 -10.46
N GLY A 270 0.82 -6.50 -10.98
CA GLY A 270 1.55 -7.64 -10.41
C GLY A 270 3.07 -7.50 -10.57
N ARG A 271 3.53 -6.95 -11.71
CA ARG A 271 4.94 -6.66 -11.97
C ARG A 271 5.53 -5.71 -10.92
N ASP A 272 4.87 -4.59 -10.65
CA ASP A 272 5.36 -3.61 -9.68
C ASP A 272 5.28 -4.17 -8.25
N GLN A 273 4.29 -5.02 -7.96
CA GLN A 273 4.20 -5.68 -6.66
C GLN A 273 5.39 -6.62 -6.42
N ILE A 274 5.83 -7.39 -7.43
CA ILE A 274 7.05 -8.21 -7.33
C ILE A 274 8.28 -7.33 -7.12
N LEU A 275 8.43 -6.24 -7.88
CA LEU A 275 9.55 -5.30 -7.70
C LEU A 275 9.56 -4.65 -6.32
N LEU A 276 8.39 -4.37 -5.76
CA LEU A 276 8.26 -3.83 -4.42
C LEU A 276 8.75 -4.82 -3.36
N TRP A 277 8.33 -6.09 -3.44
CA TRP A 277 8.85 -7.13 -2.55
C TRP A 277 10.35 -7.36 -2.74
N LEU A 278 10.85 -7.27 -3.97
CA LEU A 278 12.28 -7.33 -4.25
C LEU A 278 13.04 -6.18 -3.58
N GLN A 279 12.56 -4.95 -3.70
CA GLN A 279 13.16 -3.79 -3.05
C GLN A 279 13.13 -3.95 -1.52
N MET A 280 12.03 -4.41 -0.94
CA MET A 280 11.95 -4.69 0.50
C MET A 280 12.93 -5.76 0.95
N PHE A 281 13.11 -6.82 0.16
CA PHE A 281 14.09 -7.86 0.45
C PHE A 281 15.52 -7.30 0.44
N LYS A 282 15.87 -6.46 -0.55
CA LYS A 282 17.17 -5.79 -0.59
C LYS A 282 17.38 -4.87 0.62
N GLU A 283 16.37 -4.10 1.01
CA GLU A 283 16.39 -3.29 2.24
C GLU A 283 16.58 -4.17 3.49
N HIS A 284 15.91 -5.32 3.54
CA HIS A 284 16.06 -6.28 4.63
C HIS A 284 17.48 -6.84 4.70
N LEU A 285 18.08 -7.24 3.57
CA LEU A 285 19.47 -7.70 3.51
C LEU A 285 20.44 -6.63 4.01
N LEU A 286 20.24 -5.37 3.59
CA LEU A 286 21.08 -4.25 4.02
C LEU A 286 21.02 -4.06 5.55
N THR A 287 19.88 -4.32 6.17
CA THR A 287 19.73 -4.30 7.64
C THR A 287 20.23 -5.57 8.35
N GLN A 288 20.27 -6.72 7.67
CA GLN A 288 20.68 -8.01 8.24
C GLN A 288 22.19 -8.24 8.29
N GLN A 289 22.98 -7.58 7.43
CA GLN A 289 24.44 -7.75 7.34
C GLN A 289 25.24 -7.19 8.54
N GLN A 290 24.68 -7.19 9.76
CA GLN A 290 25.24 -6.67 11.02
C GLN A 290 25.47 -5.15 11.05
N LEU A 291 24.40 -4.33 10.98
CA LEU A 291 24.52 -2.85 10.95
C LEU A 291 23.34 -2.07 11.59
N VAL A 292 22.65 -2.56 12.63
CA VAL A 292 21.53 -1.78 13.23
C VAL A 292 21.57 -1.70 14.77
N ALA A 293 22.73 -1.95 15.39
CA ALA A 293 22.89 -1.80 16.84
C ALA A 293 23.34 -0.39 17.25
N HIS A 294 23.91 0.42 16.34
CA HIS A 294 24.54 1.71 16.66
C HIS A 294 24.14 2.85 15.70
N GLU A 295 24.08 4.09 16.22
CA GLU A 295 23.69 5.29 15.45
C GLU A 295 24.53 5.53 14.19
N GLU A 296 25.82 5.17 14.21
CA GLU A 296 26.74 5.34 13.07
C GLU A 296 26.39 4.46 11.86
N GLU A 297 25.56 3.44 12.04
CA GLU A 297 25.29 2.44 11.01
C GLU A 297 24.17 2.88 10.06
N TRP A 298 23.15 3.58 10.56
CA TRP A 298 22.15 4.26 9.72
C TRP A 298 22.79 5.33 8.82
N HIS A 299 23.83 5.99 9.32
CA HIS A 299 24.61 6.96 8.55
C HIS A 299 25.37 6.29 7.39
N GLN A 300 25.82 5.05 7.59
CA GLN A 300 26.46 4.27 6.53
C GLN A 300 25.46 3.76 5.50
N ILE A 301 24.30 3.27 5.94
CA ILE A 301 23.21 2.84 5.05
C ILE A 301 22.73 4.00 4.17
N ASN A 302 22.45 5.16 4.76
CA ASN A 302 22.00 6.33 3.99
C ASN A 302 23.09 6.93 3.12
N GLY A 303 24.36 6.88 3.56
CA GLY A 303 25.49 7.24 2.72
C GLY A 303 25.64 6.34 1.48
N LEU A 304 25.50 5.02 1.66
CA LEU A 304 25.46 4.07 0.55
C LEU A 304 24.27 4.32 -0.37
N LYS A 305 23.06 4.50 0.17
CA LYS A 305 21.85 4.78 -0.63
C LYS A 305 21.98 6.08 -1.42
N HIS A 306 22.61 7.10 -0.85
CA HIS A 306 22.84 8.37 -1.52
C HIS A 306 23.74 8.22 -2.76
N ILE A 307 24.82 7.43 -2.66
CA ILE A 307 25.80 7.27 -3.75
C ILE A 307 25.38 6.17 -4.74
N TYR A 308 24.92 5.03 -4.23
CA TYR A 308 24.74 3.79 -5.00
C TYR A 308 23.30 3.27 -5.00
N GLY A 309 22.38 3.87 -4.23
CA GLY A 309 21.05 3.31 -4.01
C GLY A 309 20.24 3.08 -5.29
N LYS A 310 20.35 3.97 -6.28
CA LYS A 310 19.70 3.79 -7.59
C LYS A 310 20.26 2.60 -8.37
N GLN A 311 21.58 2.42 -8.37
CA GLN A 311 22.24 1.28 -9.03
C GLN A 311 21.85 -0.06 -8.36
N LEU A 312 21.57 -0.03 -7.06
CA LEU A 312 21.20 -1.20 -6.28
C LEU A 312 19.68 -1.47 -6.24
N GLY A 313 18.85 -0.59 -6.82
CA GLY A 313 17.39 -0.68 -6.77
C GLY A 313 16.81 -0.47 -5.36
N LEU A 314 17.53 0.25 -4.49
CA LEU A 314 17.13 0.56 -3.12
C LEU A 314 16.16 1.74 -3.05
N ALA A 315 15.44 1.86 -1.93
CA ALA A 315 14.57 3.01 -1.69
C ALA A 315 15.45 4.26 -1.43
N THR A 316 15.32 5.27 -2.29
CA THR A 316 16.12 6.51 -2.21
C THR A 316 15.27 7.78 -2.11
N HIS A 317 13.95 7.63 -2.15
CA HIS A 317 12.98 8.71 -2.15
C HIS A 317 13.13 9.66 -0.96
N HIS A 318 13.41 9.13 0.23
CA HIS A 318 13.65 9.93 1.44
C HIS A 318 14.92 10.79 1.38
N LEU A 319 15.84 10.53 0.44
CA LEU A 319 17.07 11.31 0.25
C LEU A 319 16.92 12.41 -0.79
N ASN A 320 15.71 12.60 -1.34
CA ASN A 320 15.45 13.53 -2.43
C ASN A 320 14.57 14.71 -1.99
N GLN A 321 14.67 15.81 -2.75
CA GLN A 321 13.79 16.97 -2.67
C GLN A 321 13.59 17.48 -1.23
N ASN A 322 12.33 17.62 -0.79
CA ASN A 322 11.99 18.22 0.50
C ASN A 322 12.35 17.34 1.70
N LEU A 323 12.68 16.05 1.48
CA LEU A 323 13.09 15.14 2.55
C LEU A 323 14.61 15.16 2.78
N ALA A 324 15.37 15.61 1.78
CA ALA A 324 16.82 15.60 1.77
C ALA A 324 17.44 16.48 2.88
N GLY A 325 16.78 17.58 3.26
CA GLY A 325 17.25 18.50 4.31
C GLY A 325 17.44 17.82 5.67
N LEU A 326 16.63 16.80 5.96
CA LEU A 326 16.72 16.00 7.18
C LEU A 326 17.67 14.82 7.03
N THR A 327 17.45 13.98 6.01
CA THR A 327 18.05 12.64 5.89
C THR A 327 19.47 12.66 5.34
N LEU A 328 19.83 13.62 4.46
CA LEU A 328 21.21 13.72 3.95
C LEU A 328 22.21 14.13 5.03
N ARG A 329 21.76 14.65 6.17
CA ARG A 329 22.63 14.97 7.31
C ARG A 329 23.26 13.72 7.94
N GLN A 330 22.75 12.54 7.62
CA GLN A 330 23.35 11.26 7.99
C GLN A 330 24.49 10.83 7.05
N THR A 331 24.70 11.56 5.96
CA THR A 331 25.67 11.21 4.91
C THR A 331 26.91 12.09 5.00
N SER A 332 28.04 11.58 4.50
CA SER A 332 29.29 12.33 4.45
C SER A 332 30.05 12.06 3.15
N LEU A 333 30.41 13.12 2.45
CA LEU A 333 31.20 13.06 1.21
C LEU A 333 32.73 13.09 1.46
N LEU A 334 33.16 12.92 2.71
CA LEU A 334 34.59 12.81 3.02
C LEU A 334 35.14 11.50 2.44
N PRO A 335 36.37 11.48 1.86
CA PRO A 335 36.93 10.30 1.20
C PRO A 335 36.89 9.03 2.05
N GLN A 336 37.22 9.14 3.34
CA GLN A 336 37.19 8.03 4.29
C GLN A 336 35.80 7.40 4.47
N ASN A 337 34.72 8.19 4.36
CA ASN A 337 33.35 7.69 4.47
C ASN A 337 32.86 7.11 3.13
N ILE A 338 33.30 7.68 2.00
CA ILE A 338 33.03 7.11 0.68
C ILE A 338 33.62 5.69 0.57
N GLU A 339 34.84 5.47 1.06
CA GLU A 339 35.43 4.13 1.08
C GLU A 339 34.65 3.15 1.97
N LYS A 340 34.10 3.61 3.12
CA LYS A 340 33.19 2.79 3.94
C LYS A 340 31.92 2.42 3.17
N TYR A 341 31.31 3.37 2.46
CA TYR A 341 30.10 3.12 1.67
C TYR A 341 30.37 2.16 0.50
N LYS A 342 31.56 2.26 -0.11
CA LYS A 342 32.01 1.34 -1.16
C LYS A 342 32.24 -0.08 -0.63
N ALA A 343 32.86 -0.22 0.54
CA ALA A 343 33.03 -1.50 1.21
C ALA A 343 31.67 -2.13 1.54
N LEU A 344 30.73 -1.32 2.07
CA LEU A 344 29.38 -1.77 2.35
C LEU A 344 28.62 -2.20 1.09
N LYS A 345 28.76 -1.47 -0.03
CA LYS A 345 28.19 -1.87 -1.33
C LYS A 345 28.69 -3.24 -1.75
N HIS A 346 29.98 -3.49 -1.65
CA HIS A 346 30.56 -4.77 -2.02
C HIS A 346 30.04 -5.91 -1.13
N SER A 347 29.96 -5.69 0.19
CA SER A 347 29.35 -6.65 1.11
C SER A 347 27.89 -6.94 0.76
N PHE A 348 27.11 -5.90 0.44
CA PHE A 348 25.72 -6.03 0.02
C PHE A 348 25.60 -6.87 -1.26
N GLU A 349 26.37 -6.55 -2.31
CA GLU A 349 26.35 -7.28 -3.57
C GLU A 349 26.71 -8.76 -3.38
N GLN A 350 27.69 -9.06 -2.53
CA GLN A 350 28.08 -10.44 -2.21
C GLN A 350 26.95 -11.21 -1.51
N ALA A 351 26.30 -10.63 -0.49
CA ALA A 351 25.19 -11.31 0.15
C ALA A 351 23.98 -11.42 -0.76
N TYR A 352 23.67 -10.38 -1.54
CA TYR A 352 22.58 -10.42 -2.49
C TYR A 352 22.80 -11.54 -3.51
N THR A 353 24.01 -11.66 -4.09
CA THR A 353 24.36 -12.75 -5.01
C THR A 353 24.13 -14.14 -4.40
N ALA A 354 24.48 -14.30 -3.12
CA ALA A 354 24.32 -15.57 -2.39
C ALA A 354 22.88 -15.84 -1.90
N SER A 355 21.92 -14.94 -2.16
CA SER A 355 20.61 -14.93 -1.51
C SER A 355 19.45 -15.48 -2.35
N TYR A 356 19.72 -16.26 -3.41
CA TYR A 356 18.69 -16.82 -4.29
C TYR A 356 17.55 -17.53 -3.52
N SER A 357 17.87 -18.53 -2.70
CA SER A 357 16.86 -19.28 -1.96
C SER A 357 16.13 -18.42 -0.91
N PRO A 358 16.84 -17.59 -0.11
CA PRO A 358 16.19 -16.58 0.75
C PRO A 358 15.24 -15.63 0.02
N LEU A 359 15.62 -15.15 -1.18
CA LEU A 359 14.80 -14.25 -1.99
C LEU A 359 13.48 -14.91 -2.40
N VAL A 360 13.55 -16.12 -2.97
CA VAL A 360 12.35 -16.86 -3.40
C VAL A 360 11.42 -17.11 -2.21
N SER A 361 12.00 -17.52 -1.08
CA SER A 361 11.24 -17.77 0.15
C SER A 361 10.58 -16.50 0.69
N TYR A 362 11.30 -15.37 0.64
CA TYR A 362 10.78 -14.08 1.09
C TYR A 362 9.59 -13.61 0.23
N LEU A 363 9.71 -13.66 -1.09
CA LEU A 363 8.64 -13.27 -2.02
C LEU A 363 7.43 -14.21 -1.93
N HIS A 364 7.65 -15.52 -1.78
CA HIS A 364 6.57 -16.49 -1.64
C HIS A 364 5.79 -16.28 -0.34
N ASN A 365 6.49 -16.06 0.78
CA ASN A 365 5.86 -15.72 2.05
C ASN A 365 5.11 -14.38 1.98
N ALA A 366 5.68 -13.37 1.29
CA ALA A 366 5.02 -12.09 1.07
C ALA A 366 3.72 -12.26 0.26
N PHE A 367 3.70 -13.15 -0.74
CA PHE A 367 2.49 -13.49 -1.49
C PHE A 367 1.43 -14.16 -0.60
N ILE A 368 1.79 -15.21 0.14
CA ILE A 368 0.84 -15.96 0.98
C ILE A 368 0.19 -15.06 2.03
N THR A 369 0.96 -14.14 2.61
CA THR A 369 0.49 -13.23 3.66
C THR A 369 -0.18 -11.96 3.11
N SER A 370 -0.21 -11.77 1.80
CA SER A 370 -0.85 -10.61 1.16
C SER A 370 -2.36 -10.73 1.12
N THR A 371 -3.06 -9.62 0.85
CA THR A 371 -4.53 -9.63 0.75
C THR A 371 -4.97 -10.31 -0.55
N PRO A 372 -6.22 -10.80 -0.64
CA PRO A 372 -6.74 -11.43 -1.86
C PRO A 372 -6.62 -10.55 -3.11
N GLU A 373 -6.75 -9.22 -2.97
CA GLU A 373 -6.61 -8.28 -4.07
C GLU A 373 -5.17 -8.29 -4.62
N ILE A 374 -4.17 -8.34 -3.74
CA ILE A 374 -2.76 -8.38 -4.13
C ILE A 374 -2.42 -9.74 -4.77
N GLN A 375 -2.94 -10.83 -4.20
CA GLN A 375 -2.77 -12.16 -4.78
C GLN A 375 -3.38 -12.21 -6.20
N ALA A 376 -4.53 -11.58 -6.41
CA ALA A 376 -5.16 -11.46 -7.72
C ALA A 376 -4.31 -10.66 -8.72
N TYR A 377 -3.60 -9.61 -8.29
CA TYR A 377 -2.68 -8.89 -9.19
C TYR A 377 -1.52 -9.76 -9.67
N ILE A 378 -0.95 -10.61 -8.79
CA ILE A 378 0.11 -11.56 -9.17
C ILE A 378 -0.44 -12.65 -10.10
N TYR A 379 -1.63 -13.19 -9.79
CA TYR A 379 -2.29 -14.17 -10.64
C TYR A 379 -2.57 -13.63 -12.04
N ASN A 380 -3.15 -12.44 -12.15
CA ASN A 380 -3.42 -11.81 -13.45
C ASN A 380 -2.13 -11.53 -14.21
N TYR A 381 -1.07 -11.12 -13.52
CA TYR A 381 0.24 -10.91 -14.16
C TYR A 381 0.84 -12.22 -14.71
N LEU A 382 0.73 -13.32 -13.96
CA LEU A 382 1.09 -14.66 -14.45
C LEU A 382 0.25 -15.07 -15.67
N LEU A 383 -1.06 -14.87 -15.61
CA LEU A 383 -1.96 -15.13 -16.74
C LEU A 383 -1.56 -14.34 -17.98
N ASP A 384 -1.27 -13.05 -17.85
CA ASP A 384 -0.87 -12.19 -18.96
C ASP A 384 0.46 -12.67 -19.59
N ILE A 385 1.45 -13.06 -18.77
CA ILE A 385 2.73 -13.61 -19.26
C ILE A 385 2.50 -14.90 -20.05
N VAL A 386 1.72 -15.83 -19.50
CA VAL A 386 1.46 -17.12 -20.15
C VAL A 386 0.58 -16.94 -21.39
N ALA A 387 -0.44 -16.07 -21.34
CA ALA A 387 -1.29 -15.74 -22.47
C ALA A 387 -0.47 -15.17 -23.63
N ASN A 388 0.48 -14.27 -23.36
CA ASN A 388 1.38 -13.72 -24.38
C ASN A 388 2.33 -14.79 -24.95
N THR A 389 2.74 -15.76 -24.13
CA THR A 389 3.64 -16.84 -24.55
C THR A 389 2.92 -17.87 -25.44
N ILE A 390 1.69 -18.26 -25.08
CA ILE A 390 0.87 -19.20 -25.85
C ILE A 390 0.28 -18.51 -27.08
N ASN A 391 -0.12 -17.24 -26.96
CA ASN A 391 -0.70 -16.43 -28.01
C ASN A 391 -1.93 -17.07 -28.69
N LEU A 392 -2.80 -17.68 -27.88
CA LEU A 392 -4.08 -18.25 -28.31
C LEU A 392 -5.24 -17.61 -27.52
N PRO A 393 -5.53 -16.30 -27.74
CA PRO A 393 -6.44 -15.51 -26.90
C PRO A 393 -7.92 -15.97 -26.97
N GLU A 394 -8.28 -16.74 -27.99
CA GLU A 394 -9.63 -17.32 -28.15
C GLU A 394 -9.81 -18.63 -27.35
N THR A 395 -8.74 -19.10 -26.71
CA THR A 395 -8.71 -20.36 -25.95
C THR A 395 -8.47 -20.11 -24.45
N GLY A 396 -8.96 -21.04 -23.61
CA GLY A 396 -8.71 -21.04 -22.17
C GLY A 396 -7.33 -21.57 -21.76
N ALA A 397 -6.49 -21.96 -22.72
CA ALA A 397 -5.27 -22.75 -22.48
C ALA A 397 -4.28 -22.09 -21.50
N HIS A 398 -4.17 -20.77 -21.52
CA HIS A 398 -3.30 -20.03 -20.59
C HIS A 398 -3.75 -20.14 -19.13
N ILE A 399 -5.06 -20.26 -18.89
CA ILE A 399 -5.62 -20.47 -17.54
C ILE A 399 -5.22 -21.86 -17.06
N ASP A 400 -5.42 -22.87 -17.90
CA ASP A 400 -5.11 -24.27 -17.58
C ASP A 400 -3.61 -24.44 -17.30
N VAL A 401 -2.74 -23.89 -18.17
CA VAL A 401 -1.29 -23.91 -17.96
C VAL A 401 -0.89 -23.23 -16.65
N VAL A 402 -1.45 -22.05 -16.34
CA VAL A 402 -1.12 -21.36 -15.08
C VAL A 402 -1.51 -22.21 -13.88
N LEU A 403 -2.73 -22.75 -13.86
CA LEU A 403 -3.23 -23.54 -12.73
C LEU A 403 -2.42 -24.83 -12.56
N GLU A 404 -2.16 -25.56 -13.64
CA GLU A 404 -1.45 -26.84 -13.57
C GLU A 404 0.04 -26.67 -13.25
N CYS A 405 0.70 -25.67 -13.84
CA CYS A 405 2.14 -25.45 -13.63
C CYS A 405 2.44 -24.79 -12.30
N PHE A 406 1.66 -23.78 -11.90
CA PHE A 406 2.06 -22.87 -10.82
C PHE A 406 1.18 -22.95 -9.57
N TYR A 407 0.02 -23.59 -9.63
CA TYR A 407 -0.85 -23.79 -8.47
C TYR A 407 -0.86 -25.25 -8.02
N ASN A 408 -1.18 -25.47 -6.74
CA ASN A 408 -1.42 -26.79 -6.17
C ASN A 408 -2.92 -27.14 -6.22
N GLU A 409 -3.27 -28.34 -5.76
CA GLU A 409 -4.66 -28.83 -5.72
C GLU A 409 -5.59 -27.97 -4.85
N ASN A 410 -5.03 -27.19 -3.92
CA ASN A 410 -5.76 -26.26 -3.05
C ASN A 410 -5.90 -24.85 -3.66
N TYR A 411 -5.48 -24.65 -4.92
CA TYR A 411 -5.42 -23.33 -5.58
C TYR A 411 -4.50 -22.33 -4.87
N GLU A 412 -3.42 -22.81 -4.25
CA GLU A 412 -2.36 -21.98 -3.70
C GLU A 412 -1.18 -21.92 -4.66
N LEU A 413 -0.59 -20.74 -4.81
CA LEU A 413 0.58 -20.53 -5.64
C LEU A 413 1.79 -21.27 -5.05
N LYS A 414 2.40 -22.14 -5.84
CA LYS A 414 3.62 -22.85 -5.47
C LYS A 414 4.86 -21.94 -5.62
N PRO A 415 5.98 -22.21 -4.93
CA PRO A 415 7.22 -21.43 -5.09
C PRO A 415 7.70 -21.30 -6.54
N GLU A 416 7.43 -22.31 -7.37
CA GLU A 416 7.75 -22.34 -8.80
C GLU A 416 7.12 -21.18 -9.57
N GLY A 417 5.94 -20.70 -9.15
CA GLY A 417 5.33 -19.51 -9.74
C GLY A 417 6.15 -18.24 -9.48
N ILE A 418 6.72 -18.10 -8.28
CA ILE A 418 7.64 -17.00 -7.94
C ILE A 418 8.95 -17.14 -8.71
N ILE A 419 9.51 -18.34 -8.78
CA ILE A 419 10.73 -18.61 -9.56
C ILE A 419 10.50 -18.23 -11.04
N TYR A 420 9.38 -18.63 -11.62
CA TYR A 420 9.03 -18.31 -13.00
C TYR A 420 8.91 -16.79 -13.23
N LEU A 421 8.23 -16.07 -12.33
CA LEU A 421 8.15 -14.60 -12.41
C LEU A 421 9.52 -13.94 -12.33
N LEU A 422 10.37 -14.37 -11.39
CA LEU A 422 11.72 -13.83 -11.25
C LEU A 422 12.58 -14.11 -12.48
N TYR A 423 12.43 -15.29 -13.07
CA TYR A 423 13.14 -15.69 -14.29
C TYR A 423 12.71 -14.86 -15.51
N ILE A 424 11.40 -14.71 -15.74
CA ILE A 424 10.87 -13.88 -16.84
C ILE A 424 11.20 -12.40 -16.67
N MET A 425 11.42 -11.95 -15.43
CA MET A 425 11.88 -10.60 -15.10
C MET A 425 13.42 -10.46 -15.14
N ASP A 426 14.14 -11.50 -15.56
CA ASP A 426 15.61 -11.60 -15.62
C ASP A 426 16.33 -11.38 -14.27
N ILE A 427 15.60 -11.38 -13.15
CA ILE A 427 16.15 -11.19 -11.79
C ILE A 427 17.00 -12.39 -11.39
N ILE A 428 16.61 -13.57 -11.85
CA ILE A 428 17.38 -14.81 -11.73
C ILE A 428 17.67 -15.36 -13.11
N ILE A 429 18.82 -16.00 -13.26
CA ILE A 429 19.26 -16.64 -14.50
C ILE A 429 19.71 -18.07 -14.21
N PRO A 430 19.63 -18.99 -15.19
CA PRO A 430 20.21 -20.32 -15.05
C PRO A 430 21.71 -20.21 -14.80
N GLN A 431 22.23 -21.00 -13.86
CA GLN A 431 23.66 -21.09 -13.61
C GLN A 431 24.36 -21.56 -14.88
N SER A 432 25.43 -20.85 -15.26
CA SER A 432 26.27 -21.26 -16.37
C SER A 432 26.96 -22.58 -16.01
N THR A 433 26.61 -23.67 -16.69
CA THR A 433 27.24 -25.00 -16.51
C THR A 433 28.67 -25.04 -17.03
#